data_AF-A0A7S3N4R4-F1
#
_entry.id   AF-A0A7S3N4R4-F1
#
_cell.length_a   1.000
_cell.length_b   1.000
_cell.length_c   1.000
_cell.angle_alpha   90.00
_cell.angle_beta   90.00
_cell.angle_gamma   90.00
#
_symmetry.space_group_name_H-M   'P 1'
#
loop_
_entity.id
_entity.type
_entity.pdbx_description
1 polymer ?
#
loop_
_entity_poly.entity_id
_entity_poly.type
_entity_poly.pdbx_seq_one_letter_code
_entity_poly.pdbx_strand_id
1 'polypeptide(L)'
;KLENITKMTVEKKIADNETCANQEDDIHFEGGGMAGGVTVNEDPDKCCLVIPIDLGIKLMALLIVVSAVLGVLGVLSTLGGAASDSLLWAIIQGACVAPLLLGAFYFAMFLKEDTPESRAGLVKGCFMVILSQFATVGQAIVMMLIVKGYGFGDVMNTVISAGIFFLLFTYYTGVCKRYANAA
;
A
#
# COMPACT_ATOMS: atom_id res chain seq x y z
N LYS A 1 -52.65 2.58 -1.63
CA LYS A 1 -51.52 3.52 -1.43
C LYS A 1 -50.42 2.96 -0.52
N LEU A 2 -50.72 2.07 0.46
CA LEU A 2 -49.71 1.37 1.27
C LEU A 2 -48.99 0.23 0.53
N GLU A 3 -49.63 -0.46 -0.43
CA GLU A 3 -49.02 -1.60 -1.13
C GLU A 3 -47.82 -1.25 -2.02
N ASN A 4 -47.69 0.01 -2.47
CA ASN A 4 -46.56 0.43 -3.29
C ASN A 4 -45.28 0.71 -2.48
N ILE A 5 -45.40 0.97 -1.17
CA ILE A 5 -44.23 1.28 -0.33
C ILE A 5 -43.51 0.00 0.08
N THR A 6 -44.25 -1.09 0.30
CA THR A 6 -43.68 -2.38 0.69
C THR A 6 -42.94 -3.04 -0.48
N LYS A 7 -43.43 -2.93 -1.72
CA LYS A 7 -42.73 -3.47 -2.90
C LYS A 7 -41.35 -2.81 -3.13
N MET A 8 -41.26 -1.49 -3.00
CA MET A 8 -39.99 -0.78 -3.17
C MET A 8 -38.96 -1.09 -2.06
N THR A 9 -39.41 -1.48 -0.87
CA THR A 9 -38.49 -1.84 0.24
C THR A 9 -37.96 -3.26 0.09
N VAL A 10 -38.72 -4.17 -0.51
CA VAL A 10 -38.30 -5.56 -0.74
C VAL A 10 -37.38 -5.66 -1.96
N GLU A 11 -37.63 -4.93 -3.04
CA GLU A 11 -36.73 -4.94 -4.21
C GLU A 11 -35.36 -4.31 -3.91
N LYS A 12 -35.31 -3.28 -3.04
CA LYS A 12 -34.02 -2.69 -2.64
C LYS A 12 -33.17 -3.64 -1.80
N LYS A 13 -33.78 -4.42 -0.90
CA LYS A 13 -33.05 -5.42 -0.10
C LYS A 13 -32.58 -6.64 -0.89
N ILE A 14 -33.21 -6.95 -2.02
CA ILE A 14 -32.77 -8.07 -2.88
C ILE A 14 -31.62 -7.61 -3.79
N ALA A 15 -31.66 -6.38 -4.31
CA ALA A 15 -30.56 -5.83 -5.11
C ALA A 15 -29.26 -5.65 -4.30
N ASP A 16 -29.35 -5.24 -3.04
CA ASP A 16 -28.18 -5.08 -2.16
C ASP A 16 -27.60 -6.43 -1.70
N ASN A 17 -28.35 -7.54 -1.84
CA ASN A 17 -27.92 -8.87 -1.40
C ASN A 17 -27.29 -9.71 -2.53
N GLU A 18 -27.49 -9.37 -3.81
CA GLU A 18 -26.91 -10.10 -4.94
C GLU A 18 -25.57 -9.53 -5.43
N THR A 19 -25.21 -8.28 -5.09
CA THR A 19 -23.90 -7.72 -5.50
C THR A 19 -22.75 -8.08 -4.54
N CYS A 20 -23.04 -8.63 -3.36
CA CYS A 20 -22.00 -9.10 -2.43
C CYS A 20 -21.65 -10.59 -2.60
N ALA A 21 -22.32 -11.32 -3.52
CA ALA A 21 -22.25 -12.77 -3.56
C ALA A 21 -21.45 -13.37 -4.74
N ASN A 22 -20.96 -12.57 -5.69
CA ASN A 22 -20.23 -13.12 -6.85
C ASN A 22 -19.08 -12.21 -7.30
N GLN A 23 -17.95 -12.31 -6.61
CA GLN A 23 -16.63 -12.22 -7.25
C GLN A 23 -15.64 -13.05 -6.42
N GLU A 24 -15.87 -14.37 -6.43
CA GLU A 24 -14.82 -15.36 -6.28
C GLU A 24 -13.90 -15.23 -7.51
N ASP A 25 -12.67 -14.81 -7.30
CA ASP A 25 -11.50 -15.40 -7.94
C ASP A 25 -10.39 -15.36 -6.89
N ASP A 26 -10.31 -16.50 -6.22
CA ASP A 26 -9.44 -16.81 -5.10
C ASP A 26 -7.97 -16.58 -5.44
N ILE A 27 -7.42 -15.50 -4.89
CA ILE A 27 -6.06 -15.57 -4.35
C ILE A 27 -6.21 -15.73 -2.84
N HIS A 28 -6.62 -16.94 -2.45
CA HIS A 28 -6.38 -17.48 -1.12
C HIS A 28 -4.87 -17.49 -0.89
N PHE A 29 -4.31 -16.37 -0.42
CA PHE A 29 -3.01 -16.38 0.24
C PHE A 29 -3.30 -16.54 1.73
N GLU A 30 -3.40 -17.81 2.15
CA GLU A 30 -3.17 -18.21 3.55
C GLU A 30 -1.75 -17.82 3.93
N GLY A 31 -1.58 -16.55 4.32
CA GLY A 31 -0.32 -15.99 4.75
C GLY A 31 -0.52 -15.24 6.04
N GLY A 32 -0.58 -15.99 7.16
CA GLY A 32 -0.24 -15.54 8.50
C GLY A 32 -0.97 -14.30 9.02
N GLY A 33 -1.95 -14.52 9.89
CA GLY A 33 -2.78 -13.51 10.52
C GLY A 33 -2.05 -12.22 10.92
N MET A 34 -2.47 -11.11 10.30
CA MET A 34 -2.51 -9.81 10.95
C MET A 34 -3.97 -9.33 11.00
N ALA A 35 -4.79 -10.13 11.68
CA ALA A 35 -6.14 -9.78 12.10
C ALA A 35 -6.16 -8.84 13.33
N GLY A 36 -4.99 -8.46 13.85
CA GLY A 36 -4.84 -7.51 14.95
C GLY A 36 -4.49 -6.12 14.46
N GLY A 37 -5.40 -5.46 13.75
CA GLY A 37 -5.36 -4.00 13.76
C GLY A 37 -5.50 -3.58 15.22
N VAL A 38 -4.55 -2.81 15.76
CA VAL A 38 -4.66 -2.29 17.12
C VAL A 38 -5.94 -1.46 17.17
N THR A 39 -7.02 -2.01 17.74
CA THR A 39 -8.26 -1.28 18.01
C THR A 39 -8.02 -0.42 19.24
N VAL A 40 -7.17 0.59 19.09
CA VAL A 40 -7.27 1.77 19.95
C VAL A 40 -8.67 2.30 19.68
N ASN A 41 -9.40 2.64 20.75
CA ASN A 41 -10.78 3.09 20.76
C ASN A 41 -10.88 4.46 20.04
N GLU A 42 -10.64 4.47 18.73
CA GLU A 42 -10.52 5.64 17.87
C GLU A 42 -11.86 5.86 17.15
N ASP A 43 -12.35 7.10 17.23
CA ASP A 43 -13.52 7.58 16.49
C ASP A 43 -13.46 7.09 15.02
N PRO A 44 -14.59 6.60 14.46
CA PRO A 44 -14.65 6.09 13.09
C PRO A 44 -14.34 7.11 12.00
N ASP A 45 -14.29 8.40 12.34
CA ASP A 45 -14.12 9.50 11.38
C ASP A 45 -12.73 10.16 11.45
N LYS A 46 -11.84 9.70 12.34
CA LYS A 46 -10.52 10.32 12.57
C LYS A 46 -9.35 9.34 12.39
N CYS A 47 -8.32 9.79 11.70
CA CYS A 47 -6.96 9.24 11.67
C CYS A 47 -6.08 9.91 12.71
N CYS A 48 -5.16 9.16 13.34
CA CYS A 48 -4.18 9.69 14.28
C CYS A 48 -4.82 10.59 15.37
N LEU A 49 -5.97 10.17 15.92
CA LEU A 49 -6.78 10.83 16.95
C LEU A 49 -7.36 12.23 16.61
N VAL A 50 -6.85 12.96 15.61
CA VAL A 50 -7.18 14.38 15.38
C VAL A 50 -7.47 14.73 13.91
N ILE A 51 -6.98 13.95 12.95
CA ILE A 51 -7.03 14.31 11.52
C ILE A 51 -8.22 13.61 10.86
N PRO A 52 -9.05 14.27 10.04
CA PRO A 52 -10.12 13.59 9.30
C PRO A 52 -9.54 12.52 8.35
N ILE A 53 -10.18 11.35 8.29
CA ILE A 53 -9.65 10.18 7.55
C ILE A 53 -9.37 10.49 6.08
N ASP A 54 -10.24 11.26 5.43
CA ASP A 54 -10.10 11.65 4.03
C ASP A 54 -8.81 12.46 3.77
N LEU A 55 -8.45 13.37 4.68
CA LEU A 55 -7.22 14.15 4.57
C LEU A 55 -5.97 13.29 4.80
N GLY A 56 -6.04 12.35 5.75
CA GLY A 56 -4.95 11.42 6.04
C GLY A 56 -4.61 10.53 4.86
N ILE A 57 -5.62 9.95 4.20
CA ILE A 57 -5.41 9.06 3.04
C ILE A 57 -4.86 9.85 1.84
N LYS A 58 -5.37 11.06 1.58
CA LYS A 58 -4.85 11.93 0.52
C LYS A 58 -3.38 12.32 0.74
N LEU A 59 -3.00 12.60 2.00
CA LEU A 59 -1.61 12.90 2.35
C LEU A 59 -0.70 11.68 2.13
N MET A 60 -1.15 10.49 2.56
CA MET A 60 -0.40 9.25 2.34
C MET A 60 -0.26 8.91 0.86
N ALA A 61 -1.31 9.08 0.07
CA ALA A 61 -1.29 8.90 -1.38
C ALA A 61 -0.21 9.78 -2.03
N LEU A 62 -0.15 11.06 -1.65
CA LEU A 62 0.86 12.00 -2.14
C LEU A 62 2.28 11.57 -1.75
N LEU A 63 2.50 11.18 -0.49
CA LEU A 63 3.81 10.73 -0.01
C LEU A 63 4.31 9.49 -0.75
N ILE A 64 3.42 8.54 -1.06
CA ILE A 64 3.77 7.32 -1.81
C ILE A 64 4.15 7.65 -3.25
N VAL A 65 3.40 8.54 -3.91
CA VAL A 65 3.72 8.99 -5.27
C VAL A 65 5.08 9.69 -5.30
N VAL A 66 5.35 10.59 -4.35
CA VAL A 66 6.67 11.24 -4.25
C VAL A 66 7.77 10.21 -4.00
N SER A 67 7.54 9.24 -3.11
CA SER A 67 8.51 8.17 -2.84
C SER A 67 8.78 7.31 -4.07
N ALA A 68 7.76 7.05 -4.90
CA ALA A 68 7.92 6.31 -6.15
C ALA A 68 8.78 7.09 -7.17
N VAL A 69 8.59 8.40 -7.29
CA VAL A 69 9.43 9.27 -8.14
C VAL A 69 10.88 9.27 -7.66
N LEU A 70 11.10 9.39 -6.35
CA LEU A 70 12.44 9.30 -5.76
C LEU A 70 13.07 7.92 -5.99
N GLY A 71 12.29 6.84 -5.93
CA GLY A 71 12.74 5.49 -6.25
C GLY A 71 13.21 5.35 -7.70
N VAL A 72 12.45 5.88 -8.66
CA VAL A 72 12.82 5.89 -10.09
C VAL A 72 14.08 6.73 -10.32
N LEU A 73 14.19 7.90 -9.69
CA LEU A 73 15.41 8.72 -9.73
C LEU A 73 16.61 7.96 -9.17
N GLY A 74 16.43 7.18 -8.11
CA GLY A 74 17.45 6.27 -7.57
C GLY A 74 17.93 5.28 -8.61
N VAL A 75 17.02 4.60 -9.31
CA VAL A 75 17.36 3.64 -10.39
C VAL A 75 18.13 4.33 -11.52
N LEU A 76 17.68 5.52 -11.96
CA LEU A 76 18.34 6.29 -13.01
C LEU A 76 19.74 6.77 -12.58
N SER A 77 19.90 7.15 -11.32
CA SER A 77 21.21 7.56 -10.76
C SER A 77 22.21 6.40 -10.78
N THR A 78 21.75 5.18 -10.47
CA THR A 78 22.55 3.96 -10.53
C THR A 78 22.94 3.63 -11.97
N LEU A 79 22.03 3.82 -12.94
CA LEU A 79 22.31 3.61 -14.35
C LEU A 79 23.32 4.62 -14.93
N GLY A 80 23.35 5.85 -14.41
CA GLY A 80 24.31 6.89 -14.80
C GLY A 80 25.73 6.69 -14.25
N GLY A 81 25.95 5.68 -13.41
CA GLY A 81 27.27 5.37 -12.83
C GLY A 81 28.25 4.79 -13.86
N ALA A 82 29.50 5.28 -13.85
CA ALA A 82 30.57 4.88 -14.78
C ALA A 82 31.18 3.48 -14.53
N ALA A 83 30.61 2.68 -13.62
CA ALA A 83 31.09 1.33 -13.32
C ALA A 83 30.51 0.31 -14.30
N SER A 84 31.29 -0.69 -14.71
CA SER A 84 30.85 -1.76 -15.62
C SER A 84 29.65 -2.57 -15.10
N ASP A 85 29.44 -2.60 -13.78
CA ASP A 85 28.37 -3.36 -13.14
C ASP A 85 27.12 -2.51 -12.87
N SER A 86 27.12 -1.23 -13.25
CA SER A 86 26.03 -0.27 -12.97
C SER A 86 24.69 -0.71 -13.55
N LEU A 87 24.71 -1.38 -14.71
CA LEU A 87 23.50 -1.88 -15.37
C LEU A 87 22.86 -3.03 -14.59
N LEU A 88 23.64 -3.97 -14.05
CA LEU A 88 23.12 -5.08 -13.24
C LEU A 88 22.49 -4.53 -11.95
N TRP A 89 23.16 -3.60 -11.28
CA TRP A 89 22.64 -2.96 -10.07
C TRP A 89 21.40 -2.12 -10.33
N ALA A 90 21.33 -1.42 -11.47
CA ALA A 90 20.13 -0.68 -11.87
C ALA A 90 18.95 -1.61 -12.14
N ILE A 91 19.16 -2.79 -12.75
CA ILE A 91 18.10 -3.79 -12.97
C ILE A 91 17.59 -4.34 -11.63
N ILE A 92 18.49 -4.70 -10.71
CA ILE A 92 18.11 -5.21 -9.38
C ILE A 92 17.30 -4.15 -8.63
N GLN A 93 17.80 -2.92 -8.58
CA GLN A 93 17.10 -1.82 -7.92
C GLN A 93 15.76 -1.50 -8.59
N GLY A 94 15.70 -1.55 -9.92
CA GLY A 94 14.45 -1.39 -10.68
C GLY A 94 13.40 -2.44 -10.32
N ALA A 95 13.81 -3.70 -10.17
CA ALA A 95 12.92 -4.78 -9.73
C ALA A 95 12.40 -4.56 -8.30
N CYS A 96 13.22 -4.02 -7.39
CA CYS A 96 12.79 -3.67 -6.02
C CYS A 96 11.81 -2.48 -5.98
N VAL A 97 11.90 -1.55 -6.95
CA VAL A 97 11.02 -0.37 -7.05
C VAL A 97 9.70 -0.69 -7.78
N ALA A 98 9.62 -1.77 -8.56
CA ALA A 98 8.41 -2.12 -9.31
C ALA A 98 7.15 -2.31 -8.44
N PRO A 99 7.18 -2.98 -7.27
CA PRO A 99 6.01 -3.04 -6.37
C PRO A 99 5.60 -1.66 -5.83
N LEU A 100 6.58 -0.77 -5.58
CA LEU A 100 6.30 0.60 -5.14
C LEU A 100 5.56 1.40 -6.22
N LEU A 101 5.95 1.23 -7.49
CA LEU A 101 5.27 1.87 -8.62
C LEU A 101 3.84 1.35 -8.80
N LEU A 102 3.64 0.05 -8.63
CA LEU A 102 2.29 -0.54 -8.68
C LEU A 102 1.42 -0.02 -7.52
N GLY A 103 1.99 0.08 -6.32
CA GLY A 103 1.32 0.71 -5.18
C GLY A 103 0.95 2.17 -5.47
N ALA A 104 1.90 2.96 -5.97
CA ALA A 104 1.67 4.35 -6.35
C ALA A 104 0.60 4.51 -7.44
N PHE A 105 0.50 3.56 -8.38
CA PHE A 105 -0.57 3.55 -9.39
C PHE A 105 -1.96 3.45 -8.76
N TYR A 106 -2.17 2.55 -7.78
CA TYR A 106 -3.45 2.45 -7.06
C TYR A 106 -3.77 3.74 -6.29
N PHE A 107 -2.78 4.34 -5.63
CA PHE A 107 -2.97 5.61 -4.93
C PHE A 107 -3.22 6.79 -5.88
N ALA A 108 -2.59 6.80 -7.06
CA ALA A 108 -2.83 7.82 -8.08
C ALA A 108 -4.21 7.68 -8.71
N MET A 109 -4.69 6.45 -8.93
CA MET A 109 -6.05 6.19 -9.41
C MET A 109 -7.08 6.69 -8.41
N PHE A 110 -6.86 6.45 -7.12
CA PHE A 110 -7.68 7.01 -6.03
C PHE A 110 -7.69 8.55 -6.01
N LEU A 111 -6.54 9.20 -6.20
CA LEU A 111 -6.47 10.67 -6.25
C LEU A 111 -7.19 11.26 -7.48
N LYS A 112 -7.28 10.50 -8.57
CA LYS A 112 -7.93 10.94 -9.81
C LYS A 112 -9.45 10.79 -9.73
N GLU A 113 -9.93 9.63 -9.30
CA GLU A 113 -11.36 9.30 -9.20
C GLU A 113 -11.63 8.55 -7.90
N ASP A 114 -12.35 9.21 -6.99
CA ASP A 114 -12.73 8.64 -5.71
C ASP A 114 -13.98 7.77 -5.86
N THR A 115 -13.78 6.55 -6.37
CA THR A 115 -14.82 5.52 -6.51
C THR A 115 -14.66 4.43 -5.45
N PRO A 116 -15.74 3.72 -5.08
CA PRO A 116 -15.66 2.60 -4.12
C PRO A 116 -14.65 1.50 -4.55
N GLU A 117 -14.49 1.26 -5.85
CA GLU A 117 -13.48 0.34 -6.38
C GLU A 117 -12.04 0.85 -6.14
N SER A 118 -11.79 2.15 -6.36
CA SER A 118 -10.48 2.75 -6.10
C SER A 118 -10.12 2.69 -4.61
N ARG A 119 -11.13 2.79 -3.71
CA ARG A 119 -10.97 2.68 -2.26
C ARG A 119 -10.58 1.27 -1.83
N ALA A 120 -11.15 0.24 -2.45
CA ALA A 120 -10.72 -1.15 -2.24
C ALA A 120 -9.27 -1.39 -2.71
N GLY A 121 -8.85 -0.68 -3.77
CA GLY A 121 -7.48 -0.69 -4.27
C GLY A 121 -6.44 -0.11 -3.31
N LEU A 122 -6.81 0.80 -2.40
CA LEU A 122 -5.90 1.41 -1.43
C LEU A 122 -5.24 0.37 -0.51
N VAL A 123 -6.00 -0.63 -0.06
CA VAL A 123 -5.48 -1.69 0.81
C VAL A 123 -4.44 -2.52 0.06
N LYS A 124 -4.72 -2.87 -1.20
CA LYS A 124 -3.75 -3.56 -2.08
C LYS A 124 -2.51 -2.70 -2.31
N GLY A 125 -2.69 -1.40 -2.50
CA GLY A 125 -1.60 -0.42 -2.62
C GLY A 125 -0.67 -0.44 -1.40
N CYS A 126 -1.23 -0.38 -0.18
CA CYS A 126 -0.43 -0.46 1.05
C CYS A 126 0.38 -1.75 1.14
N PHE A 127 -0.19 -2.91 0.78
CA PHE A 127 0.54 -4.18 0.75
C PHE A 127 1.70 -4.17 -0.25
N MET A 128 1.50 -3.59 -1.44
CA MET A 128 2.55 -3.46 -2.45
C MET A 128 3.72 -2.58 -1.96
N VAL A 129 3.42 -1.52 -1.22
CA VAL A 129 4.45 -0.68 -0.59
C VAL A 129 5.21 -1.46 0.50
N ILE A 130 4.52 -2.25 1.32
CA ILE A 130 5.17 -3.11 2.32
C ILE A 130 6.12 -4.11 1.64
N LEU A 131 5.67 -4.77 0.57
CA LEU A 131 6.49 -5.69 -0.21
C LEU A 131 7.74 -5.01 -0.80
N SER A 132 7.62 -3.77 -1.26
CA SER A 132 8.78 -3.02 -1.76
C SER A 132 9.82 -2.76 -0.66
N GLN A 133 9.40 -2.55 0.60
CA GLN A 133 10.33 -2.37 1.71
C GLN A 133 11.11 -3.65 2.01
N PHE A 134 10.44 -4.81 2.00
CA PHE A 134 11.11 -6.10 2.15
C PHE A 134 12.10 -6.38 1.01
N ALA A 135 11.72 -6.05 -0.23
CA ALA A 135 12.62 -6.16 -1.38
C ALA A 135 13.87 -5.26 -1.23
N THR A 136 13.69 -4.05 -0.71
CA THR A 136 14.79 -3.09 -0.46
C THR A 136 15.75 -3.61 0.63
N VAL A 137 15.22 -4.22 1.70
CA VAL A 137 16.05 -4.89 2.73
C VAL A 137 16.84 -6.05 2.13
N GLY A 138 16.20 -6.88 1.29
CA GLY A 138 16.88 -7.96 0.57
C GLY A 138 18.03 -7.45 -0.30
N GLN A 139 17.82 -6.35 -1.03
CA GLN A 139 18.86 -5.69 -1.82
C GLN A 139 20.03 -5.22 -0.93
N ALA A 140 19.76 -4.61 0.22
CA ALA A 140 20.79 -4.14 1.14
C ALA A 140 21.66 -5.30 1.68
N ILE A 141 21.05 -6.45 1.97
CA ILE A 141 21.78 -7.66 2.38
C ILE A 141 22.68 -8.17 1.24
N VAL A 142 22.17 -8.20 0.00
CA VAL A 142 22.97 -8.60 -1.18
C VAL A 142 24.14 -7.64 -1.42
N MET A 143 23.91 -6.32 -1.28
CA MET A 143 24.96 -5.30 -1.34
C MET A 143 26.04 -5.54 -0.28
N MET A 144 25.66 -5.88 0.96
CA MET A 144 26.60 -6.22 2.03
C MET A 144 27.49 -7.43 1.70
N LEU A 145 26.93 -8.45 1.03
CA LEU A 145 27.67 -9.66 0.69
C LEU A 145 28.61 -9.49 -0.52
N ILE A 146 28.26 -8.62 -1.46
CA ILE A 146 28.97 -8.48 -2.75
C ILE A 146 29.91 -7.27 -2.76
N VAL A 147 29.51 -6.14 -2.18
CA VAL A 147 30.25 -4.87 -2.29
C VAL A 147 31.18 -4.70 -1.08
N LYS A 148 32.49 -4.77 -1.32
CA LYS A 148 33.50 -4.45 -0.29
C LYS A 148 33.37 -2.98 0.14
N GLY A 149 32.79 -2.75 1.30
CA GLY A 149 32.59 -1.41 1.89
C GLY A 149 31.17 -1.12 2.36
N TYR A 150 30.18 -1.95 1.98
CA TYR A 150 28.82 -1.84 2.50
C TYR A 150 28.76 -2.47 3.90
N GLY A 151 28.61 -1.63 4.92
CA GLY A 151 28.77 -2.04 6.30
C GLY A 151 27.50 -2.66 6.88
N PHE A 152 27.67 -3.43 7.96
CA PHE A 152 26.54 -3.91 8.76
C PHE A 152 25.65 -2.74 9.26
N GLY A 153 26.25 -1.57 9.50
CA GLY A 153 25.52 -0.36 9.88
C GLY A 153 24.50 0.10 8.83
N ASP A 154 24.83 0.01 7.55
CA ASP A 154 23.96 0.44 6.44
C ASP A 154 22.76 -0.49 6.28
N VAL A 155 23.00 -1.80 6.42
CA VAL A 155 21.94 -2.81 6.45
C VAL A 155 21.02 -2.58 7.64
N MET A 156 21.59 -2.34 8.83
CA MET A 156 20.77 -2.09 10.02
C MET A 156 19.92 -0.84 9.91
N ASN A 157 20.46 0.24 9.33
CA ASN A 157 19.69 1.45 9.07
C ASN A 157 18.49 1.16 8.15
N THR A 158 18.72 0.40 7.09
CA THR A 158 17.69 -0.01 6.14
C THR A 158 16.62 -0.88 6.80
N VAL A 159 17.01 -1.84 7.63
CA VAL A 159 16.09 -2.72 8.37
C VAL A 159 15.24 -1.94 9.37
N ILE A 160 15.83 -1.02 10.13
CA ILE A 160 15.09 -0.18 11.09
C ILE A 160 14.10 0.72 10.35
N SER A 161 14.54 1.35 9.26
CA SER A 161 13.67 2.17 8.41
C SER A 161 12.51 1.34 7.87
N ALA A 162 12.78 0.18 7.26
CA ALA A 162 11.75 -0.73 6.76
C ALA A 162 10.78 -1.19 7.86
N GLY A 163 11.26 -1.42 9.08
CA GLY A 163 10.43 -1.76 10.24
C GLY A 163 9.48 -0.63 10.64
N ILE A 164 9.94 0.63 10.63
CA ILE A 164 9.08 1.79 10.89
C ILE A 164 8.02 1.93 9.80
N PHE A 165 8.42 1.81 8.53
CA PHE A 165 7.50 1.84 7.40
C PHE A 165 6.46 0.72 7.49
N PHE A 166 6.88 -0.49 7.86
CA PHE A 166 5.98 -1.62 8.05
C PHE A 166 4.90 -1.32 9.10
N LEU A 167 5.29 -0.78 10.26
CA LEU A 167 4.33 -0.42 11.32
C LEU A 167 3.35 0.67 10.87
N LEU A 168 3.86 1.73 10.24
CA LEU A 168 3.04 2.82 9.72
C LEU A 168 2.04 2.32 8.67
N PHE A 169 2.53 1.58 7.67
CA PHE A 169 1.65 1.06 6.61
C PHE A 169 0.68 0.01 7.15
N THR A 170 1.06 -0.79 8.14
CA THR A 170 0.12 -1.71 8.80
C THR A 170 -1.00 -0.94 9.51
N TYR A 171 -0.69 0.14 10.23
CA TYR A 171 -1.73 1.03 10.79
C TYR A 171 -2.61 1.64 9.69
N TYR A 172 -2.01 2.17 8.63
CA TYR A 172 -2.75 2.77 7.51
C TYR A 172 -3.58 1.75 6.71
N THR A 173 -3.21 0.47 6.65
CA THR A 173 -4.10 -0.55 6.05
C THR A 173 -5.41 -0.67 6.81
N GLY A 174 -5.37 -0.57 8.14
CA GLY A 174 -6.57 -0.56 8.98
C GLY A 174 -7.44 0.67 8.70
N VAL A 175 -6.81 1.84 8.60
CA VAL A 175 -7.47 3.10 8.21
C VAL A 175 -8.11 3.00 6.82
N CYS A 176 -7.38 2.51 5.82
CA CYS A 176 -7.89 2.35 4.46
C CYS A 176 -9.09 1.39 4.41
N LYS A 177 -9.08 0.32 5.21
CA LYS A 177 -10.23 -0.59 5.36
C LYS A 177 -11.45 0.13 5.94
N ARG A 178 -11.27 0.97 6.98
CA ARG A 178 -12.38 1.76 7.56
C ARG A 178 -12.95 2.75 6.55
N TYR A 179 -12.09 3.43 5.80
CA TYR A 179 -12.50 4.38 4.77
C TYR A 179 -13.21 3.72 3.59
N ALA A 180 -12.76 2.54 3.16
CA ALA A 180 -13.43 1.76 2.13
C ALA A 180 -14.82 1.28 2.58
N ASN A 181 -15.00 0.96 3.87
CA ASN A 181 -16.27 0.50 4.44
C ASN A 181 -17.22 1.64 4.90
N ALA A 182 -16.73 2.88 5.02
CA ALA A 182 -17.52 4.05 5.40
C ALA A 182 -18.18 4.74 4.18
N ALA A 183 -17.92 4.24 2.96
CA ALA A 183 -18.52 4.65 1.71
C ALA A 183 -19.85 3.93 1.47
#